data_AF-A0A091MHQ5-F1
#
_entry.id   AF-A0A091MHQ5-F1
#
_cell.length_a   1.000
_cell.length_b   1.000
_cell.length_c   1.000
_cell.angle_alpha   90.00
_cell.angle_beta   90.00
_cell.angle_gamma   90.00
#
_symmetry.space_group_name_H-M   'P 1'
#
loop_
_entity.id
_entity.type
_entity.pdbx_description
1 polymer ?
#
loop_
_entity_poly.entity_id
_entity_poly.type
_entity_poly.pdbx_seq_one_letter_code
_entity_poly.pdbx_strand_id
1 'polypeptide(L)'
;TAAALEQFTVNFTITNLPYTSDLENPKSVKFNATQRVMNTLLNRLLKESSIGPDFLGCETTALRYGPTSHGDETQVNAVCTYRKDPSAPPLDRVGLYHEVSNKTRGITQLGPYSLDKDSLYVNG
;
A
#
# COMPACT_ATOMS: atom_id res chain seq x y z
N THR A 1 -12.81 11.54 -25.64
CA THR A 1 -13.41 11.29 -24.31
C THR A 1 -12.34 11.55 -23.27
N ALA A 2 -12.66 12.23 -22.17
CA ALA A 2 -11.66 12.61 -21.16
C ALA A 2 -11.33 11.42 -20.24
N ALA A 3 -10.06 11.26 -19.85
CA ALA A 3 -9.63 10.26 -18.88
C ALA A 3 -10.31 10.47 -17.51
N ALA A 4 -10.76 9.39 -16.89
CA ALA A 4 -11.32 9.39 -15.54
C ALA A 4 -10.23 9.14 -14.49
N LEU A 5 -10.52 9.45 -13.23
CA LEU A 5 -9.69 9.05 -12.10
C LEU A 5 -10.35 7.84 -11.43
N GLU A 6 -9.61 6.76 -11.28
CA GLU A 6 -10.04 5.58 -10.55
C GLU A 6 -9.11 5.30 -9.36
N GLN A 7 -9.62 4.56 -8.39
CA GLN A 7 -8.92 4.21 -7.17
C GLN A 7 -8.88 2.70 -6.97
N PHE A 8 -7.80 2.23 -6.37
CA PHE A 8 -7.64 0.88 -5.87
C PHE A 8 -7.00 0.94 -4.48
N THR A 9 -7.16 -0.10 -3.67
CA THR A 9 -6.58 -0.19 -2.34
C THR A 9 -5.44 -1.20 -2.32
N VAL A 10 -4.41 -0.89 -1.53
CA VAL A 10 -3.33 -1.81 -1.20
C VAL A 10 -3.27 -1.93 0.31
N ASN A 11 -3.42 -3.15 0.81
CA ASN A 11 -3.35 -3.47 2.23
C ASN A 11 -2.23 -4.47 2.46
N PHE A 12 -1.51 -4.34 3.57
CA PHE A 12 -0.48 -5.30 4.01
C PHE A 12 -0.18 -5.07 5.50
N THR A 13 0.45 -6.04 6.14
CA THR A 13 0.85 -5.97 7.55
C THR A 13 2.37 -5.88 7.66
N ILE A 14 2.84 -4.94 8.47
CA ILE A 14 4.24 -4.77 8.84
C ILE A 14 4.49 -5.47 10.16
N THR A 15 5.45 -6.39 10.17
CA THR A 15 5.76 -7.24 11.33
C THR A 15 6.82 -6.63 12.25
N ASN A 16 7.63 -5.68 11.75
CA ASN A 16 8.67 -4.99 12.53
C ASN A 16 8.32 -3.53 12.89
N LEU A 17 7.04 -3.19 12.91
CA LEU A 17 6.52 -1.90 13.37
C LEU A 17 5.43 -2.14 14.43
N PRO A 18 5.79 -2.05 15.72
CA PRO A 18 4.84 -2.17 16.80
C PRO A 18 3.72 -1.13 16.75
N TYR A 19 2.48 -1.59 16.77
CA TYR A 19 1.28 -0.79 16.88
C TYR A 19 1.21 -0.15 18.27
N THR A 20 0.99 1.15 18.29
CA THR A 20 0.92 1.95 19.52
C THR A 20 -0.25 2.92 19.41
N SER A 21 -0.71 3.46 20.54
CA SER A 21 -1.74 4.52 20.56
C SER A 21 -1.38 5.73 19.68
N ASP A 22 -0.08 6.04 19.53
CA ASP A 22 0.34 7.06 18.57
C ASP A 22 -0.01 6.70 17.11
N LEU A 23 0.09 5.43 16.70
CA LEU A 23 -0.30 4.99 15.35
C LEU A 23 -1.82 4.91 15.18
N GLU A 24 -2.59 4.89 16.27
CA GLU A 24 -4.05 5.04 16.23
C GLU A 24 -4.47 6.49 15.99
N ASN A 25 -3.69 7.46 16.48
CA ASN A 25 -4.02 8.88 16.42
C ASN A 25 -3.48 9.54 15.13
N PRO A 26 -4.33 9.94 14.16
CA PRO A 26 -3.88 10.54 12.90
C PRO A 26 -3.14 11.89 13.06
N LYS A 27 -3.26 12.52 14.24
CA LYS A 27 -2.60 13.79 14.56
C LYS A 27 -1.25 13.59 15.25
N SER A 28 -0.86 12.36 15.58
CA SER A 28 0.42 12.10 16.23
C SER A 28 1.59 12.29 15.27
N VAL A 29 2.75 12.65 15.83
CA VAL A 29 3.99 12.74 15.06
C VAL A 29 4.37 11.38 14.46
N LYS A 30 4.16 10.29 15.21
CA LYS A 30 4.51 8.92 14.77
C LYS A 30 3.63 8.48 13.61
N PHE A 31 2.32 8.73 13.66
CA PHE A 31 1.41 8.45 12.56
C PHE A 31 1.82 9.22 11.32
N ASN A 32 2.00 10.54 11.43
CA ASN A 32 2.34 11.39 10.28
C ASN A 32 3.67 10.97 9.63
N ALA A 33 4.70 10.70 10.45
CA ALA A 33 5.98 10.20 9.96
C ALA A 33 5.84 8.86 9.25
N THR A 34 5.12 7.90 9.84
CA THR A 34 4.89 6.57 9.26
C THR A 34 4.11 6.68 7.96
N GLN A 35 3.05 7.48 7.93
CA GLN A 35 2.22 7.74 6.75
C GLN A 35 3.07 8.28 5.59
N ARG A 36 3.93 9.27 5.84
CA ARG A 36 4.83 9.84 4.81
C ARG A 36 5.81 8.80 4.26
N VAL A 37 6.39 7.98 5.13
CA VAL A 37 7.31 6.90 4.71
C VAL A 37 6.56 5.87 3.87
N MET A 38 5.38 5.42 4.31
CA MET A 38 4.55 4.46 3.56
C MET A 38 4.15 4.99 2.20
N ASN A 39 3.68 6.25 2.12
CA ASN A 39 3.34 6.88 0.85
C ASN A 39 4.54 6.91 -0.09
N THR A 40 5.74 7.25 0.42
CA THR A 40 6.97 7.29 -0.39
C THR A 40 7.32 5.92 -0.95
N LEU A 41 7.28 4.88 -0.10
CA LEU A 41 7.61 3.51 -0.48
C LEU A 41 6.62 2.96 -1.51
N LEU A 42 5.32 3.11 -1.26
CA LEU A 42 4.27 2.67 -2.18
C LEU A 42 4.30 3.42 -3.50
N ASN A 43 4.52 4.74 -3.46
CA ASN A 43 4.63 5.55 -4.67
C ASN A 43 5.80 5.10 -5.54
N ARG A 44 6.96 4.80 -4.94
CA ARG A 44 8.10 4.28 -5.69
C ARG A 44 7.79 2.91 -6.28
N LEU A 45 7.25 2.01 -5.46
CA LEU A 45 6.94 0.63 -5.86
C LEU A 45 5.99 0.58 -7.07
N LEU A 46 4.91 1.35 -7.02
CA LEU A 46 3.87 1.36 -8.05
C LEU A 46 4.26 2.17 -9.29
N LYS A 47 5.08 3.21 -9.16
CA LYS A 47 5.67 3.89 -10.33
C LYS A 47 6.55 2.97 -11.16
N GLU A 48 7.18 1.97 -10.54
CA GLU A 48 8.01 0.99 -11.23
C GLU A 48 7.22 -0.25 -11.69
N SER A 49 5.90 -0.25 -11.56
CA SER A 49 4.99 -1.34 -12.00
C SER A 49 4.30 -1.00 -13.33
N SER A 50 3.52 -1.93 -13.87
CA SER A 50 2.77 -1.76 -15.12
C SER A 50 1.80 -0.58 -15.10
N ILE A 51 1.26 -0.20 -13.93
CA ILE A 51 0.39 0.98 -13.77
C ILE A 51 1.17 2.30 -13.75
N GLY A 52 2.50 2.26 -13.65
CA GLY A 52 3.37 3.42 -13.46
C GLY A 52 3.10 4.62 -14.39
N PRO A 53 2.86 4.42 -15.71
CA PRO A 53 2.56 5.51 -16.63
C PRO A 53 1.31 6.32 -16.27
N ASP A 54 0.29 5.66 -15.71
CA ASP A 54 -1.01 6.26 -15.38
C ASP A 54 -1.17 6.54 -13.87
N PHE A 55 -0.25 6.03 -13.05
CA PHE A 55 -0.29 6.12 -11.60
C PHE A 55 -0.03 7.54 -11.10
N LEU A 56 -0.87 8.02 -10.18
CA LEU A 56 -0.80 9.37 -9.62
C LEU A 56 -0.21 9.39 -8.21
N GLY A 57 -0.51 8.38 -7.40
CA GLY A 57 -0.01 8.28 -6.04
C GLY A 57 -0.90 7.46 -5.13
N CYS A 58 -0.34 7.05 -4.00
CA CYS A 58 -1.04 6.45 -2.89
C CYS A 58 -1.03 7.35 -1.67
N GLU A 59 -2.11 7.24 -0.91
CA GLU A 59 -2.28 7.83 0.39
C GLU A 59 -2.60 6.72 1.39
N THR A 60 -1.75 6.57 2.40
CA THR A 60 -1.98 5.68 3.54
C THR A 60 -3.09 6.30 4.40
N THR A 61 -4.27 5.71 4.37
CA THR A 61 -5.47 6.25 5.03
C THR A 61 -5.63 5.75 6.46
N ALA A 62 -5.05 4.60 6.80
CA ALA A 62 -5.09 4.07 8.16
C ALA A 62 -3.89 3.18 8.48
N LEU A 63 -3.45 3.27 9.73
CA LEU A 63 -2.57 2.32 10.40
C LEU A 63 -3.42 1.64 11.49
N ARG A 64 -3.51 0.32 11.47
CA ARG A 64 -4.40 -0.45 12.34
C ARG A 64 -3.63 -1.55 13.05
N TYR A 65 -4.21 -2.06 14.12
CA TYR A 65 -3.73 -3.27 14.75
C TYR A 65 -3.78 -4.44 13.76
N GLY A 66 -2.66 -5.16 13.61
CA GLY A 66 -2.53 -6.30 12.73
C GLY A 66 -3.33 -7.52 13.22
N PRO A 67 -3.86 -8.36 12.32
CA PRO A 67 -4.70 -9.51 12.69
C PRO A 67 -3.90 -10.73 13.18
N THR A 68 -2.58 -10.68 13.12
CA THR A 68 -1.65 -11.81 13.32
C THR A 68 -1.29 -12.01 14.79
N SER A 69 -0.87 -13.23 15.10
CA SER A 69 -0.69 -13.76 16.46
C SER A 69 0.45 -13.13 17.27
N HIS A 70 1.29 -12.27 16.67
CA HIS A 70 2.48 -11.71 17.31
C HIS A 70 2.22 -10.44 18.15
N GLY A 71 1.00 -9.93 18.15
CA GLY A 71 0.48 -9.13 19.26
C GLY A 71 0.69 -7.62 19.18
N ASP A 72 1.48 -7.12 18.23
CA ASP A 72 1.70 -5.68 18.05
C ASP A 72 1.99 -5.29 16.59
N GLU A 73 1.65 -6.09 15.59
CA GLU A 73 1.93 -5.72 14.19
C GLU A 73 1.06 -4.55 13.70
N THR A 74 1.53 -3.83 12.69
CA THR A 74 0.80 -2.68 12.10
C THR A 74 0.28 -3.03 10.72
N GLN A 75 -1.03 -3.08 10.55
CA GLN A 75 -1.68 -3.15 9.25
C GLN A 75 -1.72 -1.76 8.59
N VAL A 76 -1.22 -1.67 7.37
CA VAL A 76 -1.26 -0.48 6.51
C VAL A 76 -2.43 -0.62 5.55
N ASN A 77 -3.26 0.42 5.45
CA ASN A 77 -4.28 0.55 4.41
C ASN A 77 -3.96 1.79 3.58
N ALA A 78 -3.79 1.63 2.27
CA ALA A 78 -3.51 2.72 1.36
C ALA A 78 -4.51 2.74 0.21
N VAL A 79 -4.93 3.94 -0.18
CA VAL A 79 -5.74 4.19 -1.38
C VAL A 79 -4.83 4.79 -2.43
N CYS A 80 -4.81 4.18 -3.60
CA CYS A 80 -3.96 4.51 -4.72
C CYS A 80 -4.82 5.00 -5.88
N THR A 81 -4.42 6.11 -6.51
CA THR A 81 -5.17 6.74 -7.59
C THR A 81 -4.40 6.64 -8.90
N TYR A 82 -5.09 6.39 -10.00
CA TYR A 82 -4.53 6.36 -11.35
C TYR A 82 -5.49 6.98 -12.36
N ARG A 83 -4.94 7.42 -13.50
CA ARG A 83 -5.73 7.85 -14.65
C ARG A 83 -6.22 6.62 -15.41
N LYS A 84 -7.49 6.59 -15.77
CA LYS A 84 -8.03 5.53 -16.62
C LYS A 84 -8.56 6.12 -17.91
N ASP A 85 -7.97 5.71 -19.02
CA ASP A 85 -8.56 5.93 -20.32
C ASP A 85 -9.89 5.16 -20.41
N PRO A 86 -11.00 5.77 -20.86
CA PRO A 86 -12.29 5.08 -20.98
C PRO A 86 -12.27 3.83 -21.87
N SER A 87 -11.29 3.73 -22.78
CA SER A 87 -11.07 2.58 -23.65
C SER A 87 -10.10 1.54 -23.07
N ALA A 88 -9.38 1.85 -21.99
CA ALA A 88 -8.48 0.92 -21.34
C ALA A 88 -9.25 -0.20 -20.61
N PRO A 89 -8.68 -1.42 -20.55
CA PRO A 89 -9.28 -2.48 -19.76
C PRO A 89 -9.34 -2.11 -18.26
N PRO A 90 -10.15 -2.83 -17.46
CA PRO A 90 -10.10 -2.71 -16.01
C PRO A 90 -8.71 -3.00 -15.45
N LEU A 91 -8.42 -2.48 -14.26
CA LEU A 91 -7.17 -2.75 -13.56
C LEU A 91 -6.93 -4.26 -13.42
N ASP A 92 -5.78 -4.74 -13.91
CA ASP A 92 -5.34 -6.11 -13.66
C ASP A 92 -4.83 -6.24 -12.21
N ARG A 93 -5.78 -6.45 -11.29
CA ARG A 93 -5.51 -6.58 -9.86
C ARG A 93 -4.58 -7.76 -9.55
N VAL A 94 -4.68 -8.85 -10.33
CA VAL A 94 -3.88 -10.07 -10.12
C VAL A 94 -2.46 -9.85 -10.63
N GLY A 95 -2.30 -9.29 -11.82
CA GLY A 95 -1.00 -8.87 -12.34
C GLY A 95 -0.29 -7.90 -11.40
N LEU A 96 -1.00 -6.87 -10.95
CA LEU A 96 -0.45 -5.88 -10.01
C LEU A 96 -0.05 -6.52 -8.67
N TYR A 97 -0.85 -7.44 -8.14
CA TYR A 97 -0.50 -8.22 -6.95
C TYR A 97 0.82 -8.98 -7.14
N HIS A 98 1.00 -9.67 -8.27
CA HIS A 98 2.24 -10.39 -8.55
C HIS A 98 3.45 -9.47 -8.72
N GLU A 99 3.28 -8.32 -9.37
CA GLU A 99 4.34 -7.32 -9.49
C GLU A 99 4.78 -6.76 -8.13
N VAL A 100 3.81 -6.40 -7.28
CA VAL A 100 4.05 -5.94 -5.91
C VAL A 100 4.72 -7.04 -5.09
N SER A 101 4.24 -8.28 -5.17
CA SER A 101 4.84 -9.44 -4.50
C SER A 101 6.30 -9.63 -4.91
N ASN A 102 6.59 -9.66 -6.21
CA ASN A 102 7.95 -9.82 -6.72
C ASN A 102 8.88 -8.69 -6.27
N LYS A 103 8.43 -7.43 -6.36
CA LYS A 103 9.20 -6.25 -5.94
C LYS A 103 9.40 -6.16 -4.43
N THR A 104 8.59 -6.85 -3.64
CA THR A 104 8.69 -6.94 -2.17
C THR A 104 9.32 -8.24 -1.69
N ARG A 105 10.10 -8.91 -2.55
CA ARG A 105 10.77 -10.19 -2.24
C ARG A 105 9.80 -11.27 -1.78
N GLY A 106 8.70 -11.43 -2.52
CA GLY A 106 7.61 -12.32 -2.14
C GLY A 106 6.84 -11.84 -0.92
N ILE A 107 6.58 -10.53 -0.82
CA ILE A 107 5.79 -9.92 0.27
C ILE A 107 6.50 -10.04 1.63
N THR A 108 7.82 -10.16 1.66
CA THR A 108 8.57 -10.25 2.93
C THR A 108 9.26 -8.95 3.31
N GLN A 109 9.47 -8.03 2.35
CA GLN A 109 10.21 -6.81 2.60
C GLN A 109 9.78 -5.63 1.72
N LEU A 110 9.56 -4.47 2.34
CA LEU A 110 9.37 -3.19 1.67
C LEU A 110 10.27 -2.13 2.33
N GLY A 111 11.41 -1.84 1.70
CA GLY A 111 12.41 -0.94 2.26
C GLY A 111 12.93 -1.46 3.62
N PRO A 112 12.84 -0.67 4.72
CA PRO A 112 13.26 -1.10 6.05
C PRO A 112 12.23 -1.97 6.78
N TYR A 113 11.05 -2.20 6.19
CA TYR A 113 9.96 -2.91 6.84
C TYR A 113 9.90 -4.37 6.42
N SER A 114 9.76 -5.24 7.41
CA SER A 114 9.42 -6.65 7.25
C SER A 114 7.91 -6.78 7.14
N LEU A 115 7.45 -7.61 6.21
CA LEU A 115 6.04 -7.77 5.89
C LEU A 115 5.55 -9.18 6.22
N ASP A 116 4.27 -9.30 6.57
CA ASP A 116 3.60 -10.59 6.62
C ASP A 116 3.29 -11.03 5.18
N LYS A 117 3.89 -12.15 4.78
CA LYS A 117 3.81 -12.70 3.42
C LYS A 117 2.39 -12.97 2.95
N ASP A 118 1.47 -13.23 3.88
CA ASP A 118 0.09 -13.64 3.57
C ASP A 118 -0.89 -12.45 3.67
N SER A 119 -0.40 -11.24 3.99
CA SER A 119 -1.23 -10.08 4.29
C SER A 119 -1.51 -9.13 3.12
N LEU A 120 -0.79 -9.27 2.00
CA LEU A 120 -0.95 -8.37 0.86
C LEU A 120 -2.31 -8.58 0.20
N TYR A 121 -3.05 -7.48 0.01
CA TYR A 121 -4.31 -7.47 -0.73
C TYR A 121 -4.39 -6.24 -1.64
N VAL A 122 -4.75 -6.46 -2.91
CA VAL A 122 -4.98 -5.40 -3.92
C VAL A 122 -6.43 -5.48 -4.36
N ASN A 123 -7.18 -4.39 -4.19
CA ASN A 123 -8.61 -4.35 -4.51
C ASN A 123 -8.96 -3.10 -5.33
N GLY A 124 -9.99 -3.19 -6.18
CA GLY A 124 -10.47 -2.11 -7.04
C GLY A 124 -11.85 -2.43 -7.58
#